data_AF-A0A7S1S9W6-F1
#
_entry.id   AF-A0A7S1S9W6-F1
#
_cell.length_a   1.000
_cell.length_b   1.000
_cell.length_c   1.000
_cell.angle_alpha   90.00
_cell.angle_beta   90.00
_cell.angle_gamma   90.00
#
_symmetry.space_group_name_H-M   'P 1'
#
loop_
_entity.id
_entity.type
_entity.pdbx_description
1 polymer ?
#
loop_
_entity_poly.entity_id
_entity_poly.type
_entity_poly.pdbx_seq_one_letter_code
_entity_poly.pdbx_strand_id
1 'polypeptide(L)'
;MVRARRHLLTLAALTPLALSYDEDAWDRVLRAHVAIGVLEGIPTNVVDYAAVARDSDFSAFVQSLEAADVASLGKNETYALFMNAYNALAIKMVADHPCKRDLIGRCTGPVSSIRDIGNVVASVWGKPAGKIG
;
A
#
# COMPACT_ATOMS: atom_id res chain seq x y z
N MET A 1 17.61 -57.57 25.92
CA MET A 1 16.92 -56.26 26.05
C MET A 1 17.58 -55.28 25.09
N VAL A 2 16.92 -54.91 23.98
CA VAL A 2 17.33 -53.78 23.13
C VAL A 2 16.06 -53.01 22.76
N ARG A 3 15.94 -51.78 23.25
CA ARG A 3 14.74 -50.94 23.12
C ARG A 3 14.92 -50.06 21.89
N ALA A 4 14.26 -50.43 20.79
CA ALA A 4 14.23 -49.64 19.56
C ALA A 4 13.56 -48.29 19.83
N ARG A 5 14.32 -47.19 19.69
CA ARG A 5 13.78 -45.82 19.74
C ARG A 5 13.12 -45.52 18.40
N ARG A 6 11.79 -45.49 18.38
CA ARG A 6 11.02 -44.95 17.26
C ARG A 6 11.11 -43.43 17.34
N HIS A 7 11.89 -42.83 16.46
CA HIS A 7 11.87 -41.38 16.25
C HIS A 7 10.63 -41.06 15.42
N LEU A 8 9.60 -40.50 16.06
CA LEU A 8 8.52 -39.85 15.32
C LEU A 8 9.11 -38.58 14.69
N LEU A 9 9.28 -38.57 13.36
CA LEU A 9 9.46 -37.34 12.62
C LEU A 9 8.09 -36.67 12.48
N THR A 10 7.86 -35.62 13.28
CA THR A 10 6.72 -34.73 13.08
C THR A 10 7.03 -33.86 11.86
N LEU A 11 6.40 -34.17 10.73
CA LEU A 11 6.42 -33.30 9.55
C LEU A 11 5.59 -32.07 9.89
N ALA A 12 6.23 -30.94 10.21
CA ALA A 12 5.54 -29.66 10.28
C ALA A 12 5.06 -29.33 8.87
N ALA A 13 3.74 -29.40 8.64
CA ALA A 13 3.16 -28.88 7.41
C ALA A 13 3.40 -27.37 7.39
N LEU A 14 4.36 -26.90 6.59
CA LEU A 14 4.36 -25.52 6.13
C LEU A 14 3.14 -25.38 5.22
N THR A 15 1.99 -25.02 5.79
CA THR A 15 0.95 -24.37 5.00
C THR A 15 1.58 -23.11 4.43
N PRO A 16 1.70 -22.97 3.10
CA PRO A 16 2.00 -21.66 2.53
C PRO A 16 0.87 -20.76 3.03
N LEU A 17 1.20 -19.72 3.78
CA LEU A 17 0.29 -18.60 3.96
C LEU A 17 -0.10 -18.20 2.54
N ALA A 18 -1.40 -18.35 2.21
CA ALA A 18 -1.93 -17.90 0.94
C ALA A 18 -1.38 -16.49 0.72
N LEU A 19 -0.78 -16.24 -0.46
CA LEU A 19 -0.11 -14.99 -0.79
C LEU A 19 -1.11 -13.83 -0.74
N SER A 20 -1.31 -13.34 0.47
CA SER A 20 -2.04 -12.14 0.83
C SER A 20 -1.12 -10.97 0.52
N TYR A 21 -0.86 -10.72 -0.77
CA TYR A 21 -0.08 -9.59 -1.28
C TYR A 21 1.30 -9.42 -0.58
N ASP A 22 2.15 -8.46 -0.99
CA ASP A 22 3.49 -8.29 -0.37
C ASP A 22 3.42 -7.38 0.87
N GLU A 23 2.77 -7.87 1.94
CA GLU A 23 2.64 -7.13 3.21
C GLU A 23 3.97 -6.65 3.77
N ASP A 24 5.03 -7.44 3.61
CA ASP A 24 6.37 -7.10 4.10
C ASP A 24 6.98 -5.94 3.31
N ALA A 25 6.79 -5.87 1.99
CA ALA A 25 7.18 -4.71 1.19
C ALA A 25 6.46 -3.44 1.66
N TRP A 26 5.17 -3.54 1.98
CA TRP A 26 4.42 -2.40 2.51
C TRP A 26 4.92 -1.92 3.87
N ASP A 27 5.19 -2.84 4.79
CA ASP A 27 5.77 -2.50 6.10
C ASP A 27 7.13 -1.78 5.95
N ARG A 28 8.00 -2.26 5.04
CA ARG A 28 9.28 -1.60 4.74
C ARG A 28 9.09 -0.18 4.20
N VAL A 29 8.14 0.04 3.29
CA VAL A 29 7.81 1.38 2.77
C VAL A 29 7.37 2.32 3.88
N LEU A 30 6.46 1.86 4.76
CA LEU A 30 5.98 2.67 5.86
C LEU A 30 7.10 3.06 6.82
N ARG A 31 7.98 2.12 7.19
CA ARG A 31 9.12 2.41 8.08
C ARG A 31 10.14 3.36 7.45
N ALA A 32 10.34 3.27 6.14
CA ALA A 32 11.33 4.08 5.44
C ALA A 32 10.87 5.52 5.20
N HIS A 33 9.56 5.72 4.95
CA HIS A 33 9.06 7.00 4.41
C HIS A 33 8.01 7.71 5.27
N VAL A 34 7.64 7.14 6.41
CA VAL A 34 6.75 7.78 7.38
C VAL A 34 7.54 8.23 8.60
N ALA A 35 7.40 9.50 8.96
CA ALA A 35 8.03 10.07 10.13
C ALA A 35 7.04 10.91 10.94
N ILE A 36 7.35 11.14 12.21
CA ILE A 36 6.60 12.11 13.02
C ILE A 36 6.93 13.51 12.50
N GLY A 37 5.90 14.29 12.24
CA GLY A 37 5.98 15.69 11.84
C GLY A 37 4.87 16.53 12.47
N VAL A 38 4.74 17.78 12.04
CA VAL A 38 3.70 18.69 12.50
C VAL A 38 3.04 19.32 11.28
N LEU A 39 1.72 19.15 11.15
CA LEU A 39 0.91 19.81 10.13
C LEU A 39 -0.11 20.69 10.85
N GLU A 40 -0.17 21.98 10.47
CA GLU A 40 -1.10 22.95 11.07
C GLU A 40 -1.03 23.02 12.61
N GLY A 41 0.16 22.80 13.18
CA GLY A 41 0.37 22.77 14.63
C GLY A 41 -0.02 21.47 15.33
N ILE A 42 -0.49 20.46 14.59
CA ILE A 42 -0.89 19.15 15.11
C ILE A 42 0.25 18.14 14.86
N PRO A 43 0.82 17.52 15.92
CA PRO A 43 1.74 16.40 15.77
C PRO A 43 1.05 15.23 15.08
N THR A 44 1.65 14.72 14.01
CA THR A 44 1.07 13.67 13.17
C THR A 44 2.15 12.85 12.47
N ASN A 45 1.75 11.78 11.78
CA ASN A 45 2.62 11.08 10.85
C ASN A 45 2.57 11.75 9.47
N VAL A 46 3.73 12.06 8.91
CA VAL A 46 3.88 12.66 7.59
C VAL A 46 4.59 11.68 6.66
N VAL A 47 4.25 11.73 5.37
CA VAL A 47 4.75 10.82 4.32
C VAL A 47 5.65 11.60 3.36
N ASP A 48 6.85 11.10 3.07
CA ASP A 48 7.66 11.60 1.96
C ASP A 48 7.19 10.98 0.64
N TYR A 49 6.16 11.58 0.03
CA TYR A 49 5.59 11.10 -1.23
C TYR A 49 6.61 11.03 -2.38
N ALA A 50 7.61 11.91 -2.40
CA ALA A 50 8.61 11.93 -3.46
C ALA A 50 9.60 10.77 -3.31
N ALA A 51 9.95 10.40 -2.07
CA ALA A 51 10.76 9.22 -1.80
C ALA A 51 9.96 7.93 -2.07
N VAL A 52 8.70 7.85 -1.62
CA VAL A 52 7.82 6.70 -1.91
C VAL A 52 7.67 6.46 -3.40
N ALA A 53 7.51 7.52 -4.21
CA ALA A 53 7.39 7.41 -5.67
C ALA A 53 8.58 6.73 -6.37
N ARG A 54 9.75 6.69 -5.71
CA ARG A 54 10.99 6.09 -6.25
C ARG A 54 11.33 4.76 -5.56
N ASP A 55 10.51 4.31 -4.63
CA ASP A 55 10.76 3.11 -3.84
C ASP A 55 10.32 1.83 -4.60
N SER A 56 11.22 0.85 -4.69
CA SER A 56 10.95 -0.42 -5.36
C SER A 56 10.00 -1.31 -4.58
N ASP A 57 10.04 -1.30 -3.25
CA ASP A 57 9.10 -2.04 -2.39
C ASP A 57 7.69 -1.45 -2.54
N PHE A 58 7.56 -0.14 -2.69
CA PHE A 58 6.24 0.47 -2.96
C PHE A 58 5.67 0.00 -4.29
N SER A 59 6.52 -0.01 -5.33
CA SER A 59 6.13 -0.50 -6.65
C SER A 59 5.74 -1.99 -6.62
N ALA A 60 6.51 -2.82 -5.89
CA ALA A 60 6.25 -4.24 -5.71
C ALA A 60 4.92 -4.48 -4.97
N PHE A 61 4.69 -3.77 -3.87
CA PHE A 61 3.44 -3.86 -3.12
C PHE A 61 2.23 -3.52 -4.00
N VAL A 62 2.24 -2.38 -4.67
CA VAL A 62 1.13 -1.95 -5.53
C VAL A 62 0.86 -2.97 -6.64
N GLN A 63 1.89 -3.56 -7.24
CA GLN A 63 1.74 -4.60 -8.26
C GLN A 63 1.16 -5.90 -7.69
N SER A 64 1.55 -6.26 -6.46
CA SER A 64 1.06 -7.47 -5.80
C SER A 64 -0.45 -7.43 -5.50
N LEU A 65 -1.05 -6.23 -5.36
CA LEU A 65 -2.48 -6.07 -5.08
C LEU A 65 -3.36 -6.66 -6.19
N GLU A 66 -2.98 -6.52 -7.47
CA GLU A 66 -3.76 -7.06 -8.59
C GLU A 66 -3.76 -8.60 -8.59
N ALA A 67 -2.77 -9.23 -7.96
CA ALA A 67 -2.66 -10.69 -7.89
C ALA A 67 -3.24 -11.28 -6.58
N ALA A 68 -3.82 -10.46 -5.70
CA ALA A 68 -4.32 -10.91 -4.41
C ALA A 68 -5.53 -11.86 -4.56
N ASP A 69 -5.45 -13.08 -4.02
CA ASP A 69 -6.59 -14.00 -3.98
C ASP A 69 -7.57 -13.63 -2.85
N VAL A 70 -8.36 -12.58 -3.08
CA VAL A 70 -9.31 -12.03 -2.10
C VAL A 70 -10.33 -13.07 -1.65
N ALA A 71 -10.70 -14.01 -2.52
CA ALA A 71 -11.69 -15.05 -2.23
C ALA A 71 -11.19 -16.08 -1.20
N SER A 72 -9.87 -16.24 -1.07
CA SER A 72 -9.24 -17.15 -0.11
C SER A 72 -9.11 -16.56 1.30
N LEU A 73 -9.27 -15.24 1.46
CA LEU A 73 -8.99 -14.53 2.71
C LEU A 73 -10.12 -14.66 3.74
N GLY A 74 -9.74 -14.81 5.01
CA GLY A 74 -10.64 -14.63 6.14
C GLY A 74 -11.02 -13.16 6.34
N LYS A 75 -12.12 -12.91 7.06
CA LYS A 75 -12.67 -11.55 7.28
C LYS A 75 -11.65 -10.49 7.71
N ASN A 76 -10.77 -10.83 8.66
CA ASN A 76 -9.77 -9.89 9.18
C ASN A 76 -8.67 -9.60 8.15
N GLU A 77 -8.24 -10.61 7.41
CA GLU A 77 -7.26 -10.48 6.34
C GLU A 77 -7.83 -9.65 5.19
N THR A 78 -9.10 -9.85 4.84
CA THR A 78 -9.82 -8.99 3.88
C THR A 78 -9.81 -7.53 4.32
N TYR A 79 -10.07 -7.24 5.59
CA TYR A 79 -10.00 -5.86 6.09
C TYR A 79 -8.59 -5.29 6.05
N ALA A 80 -7.59 -6.06 6.45
CA ALA A 80 -6.19 -5.65 6.39
C ALA A 80 -5.78 -5.31 4.95
N LEU A 81 -6.10 -6.19 3.98
CA LEU A 81 -5.88 -5.96 2.55
C LEU A 81 -6.47 -4.62 2.11
N PHE A 82 -7.77 -4.40 2.32
CA PHE A 82 -8.43 -3.22 1.79
C PHE A 82 -8.00 -1.92 2.49
N MET A 83 -7.67 -1.96 3.79
CA MET A 83 -7.12 -0.78 4.48
C MET A 83 -5.73 -0.41 3.97
N ASN A 84 -4.84 -1.40 3.82
CA ASN A 84 -3.49 -1.18 3.31
C ASN A 84 -3.52 -0.75 1.84
N ALA A 85 -4.31 -1.43 1.01
CA ALA A 85 -4.49 -1.09 -0.40
C ALA A 85 -5.06 0.34 -0.55
N TYR A 86 -6.06 0.72 0.24
CA TYR A 86 -6.60 2.08 0.21
C TYR A 86 -5.49 3.12 0.48
N ASN A 87 -4.72 2.95 1.55
CA ASN A 87 -3.67 3.89 1.92
C ASN A 87 -2.58 3.98 0.84
N ALA A 88 -2.10 2.83 0.35
CA ALA A 88 -1.07 2.80 -0.67
C ALA A 88 -1.55 3.38 -2.01
N LEU A 89 -2.77 3.07 -2.44
CA LEU A 89 -3.33 3.59 -3.69
C LEU A 89 -3.65 5.10 -3.59
N ALA A 90 -4.00 5.60 -2.40
CA ALA A 90 -4.11 7.03 -2.16
C ALA A 90 -2.74 7.74 -2.24
N ILE A 91 -1.70 7.13 -1.66
CA ILE A 91 -0.31 7.61 -1.80
C ILE A 91 0.13 7.59 -3.28
N LYS A 92 -0.18 6.51 -4.00
CA LYS A 92 0.09 6.38 -5.44
C LYS A 92 -0.58 7.49 -6.24
N MET A 93 -1.84 7.81 -5.93
CA MET A 93 -2.56 8.91 -6.60
C MET A 93 -1.80 10.24 -6.48
N VAL A 94 -1.29 10.56 -5.28
CA VAL A 94 -0.47 11.77 -5.03
C VAL A 94 0.90 11.68 -5.72
N ALA A 95 1.58 10.53 -5.62
CA ALA A 95 2.89 10.29 -6.21
C ALA A 95 2.87 10.41 -7.74
N ASP A 96 1.84 9.88 -8.40
CA ASP A 96 1.66 9.95 -9.86
C ASP A 96 1.26 11.35 -10.35
N HIS A 97 0.70 12.18 -9.45
CA HIS A 97 0.19 13.51 -9.77
C HIS A 97 0.77 14.57 -8.82
N PRO A 98 2.09 14.79 -8.81
CA PRO A 98 2.73 15.68 -7.84
C PRO A 98 2.43 17.17 -8.07
N CYS A 99 1.77 17.51 -9.19
CA CYS A 99 1.48 18.89 -9.56
C CYS A 99 -0.01 19.15 -9.80
N LYS A 100 -0.50 20.26 -9.23
CA LYS A 100 -1.81 20.84 -9.52
C LYS A 100 -1.83 21.42 -10.94
N ARG A 101 -2.84 21.04 -11.72
CA ARG A 101 -2.98 21.47 -13.12
C ARG A 101 -4.11 22.49 -13.29
N ASP A 102 -3.89 23.50 -14.13
CA ASP A 102 -4.93 24.43 -14.56
C ASP A 102 -5.82 23.84 -15.68
N LEU A 103 -6.79 24.62 -16.16
CA LEU A 103 -7.77 24.21 -17.16
C LEU A 103 -7.16 23.79 -18.52
N ILE A 104 -5.93 24.22 -18.80
CA ILE A 104 -5.18 23.85 -20.03
C ILE A 104 -4.12 22.78 -19.76
N GLY A 105 -4.12 22.18 -18.56
CA GLY A 105 -3.23 21.09 -18.18
C GLY A 105 -1.84 21.52 -17.71
N ARG A 106 -1.57 22.82 -17.57
CA ARG A 106 -0.26 23.34 -17.15
C ARG A 106 -0.08 23.17 -15.64
N CYS A 107 1.13 22.79 -15.25
CA CYS A 107 1.53 22.68 -13.86
C CYS A 107 1.60 24.07 -13.20
N THR A 108 0.85 24.28 -12.12
CA THR A 108 0.77 25.56 -11.41
C THR A 108 1.44 25.56 -10.04
N GLY A 109 1.92 24.40 -9.59
CA GLY A 109 2.59 24.23 -8.31
C GLY A 109 2.36 22.82 -7.74
N PRO A 110 3.04 22.48 -6.63
CA PRO A 110 2.86 21.19 -5.98
C PRO A 110 1.42 21.01 -5.52
N VAL A 111 0.99 19.74 -5.44
CA VAL A 111 -0.28 19.39 -4.81
C VAL A 111 -0.21 19.67 -3.32
N SER A 112 -1.22 20.38 -2.81
CA SER A 112 -1.39 20.70 -1.39
C SER A 112 -2.46 19.85 -0.71
N SER A 113 -3.40 19.33 -1.52
CA SER A 113 -4.44 18.39 -1.11
C SER A 113 -4.66 17.37 -2.21
N ILE A 114 -4.92 16.10 -1.88
CA ILE A 114 -5.28 15.08 -2.89
C ILE A 114 -6.46 15.52 -3.79
N ARG A 115 -7.31 16.44 -3.30
CA ARG A 115 -8.41 17.04 -4.08
C ARG A 115 -7.94 17.90 -5.25
N ASP A 116 -6.72 18.45 -5.18
CA ASP A 116 -6.10 19.27 -6.24
C ASP A 116 -5.81 18.45 -7.52
N ILE A 117 -5.81 17.12 -7.43
CA ILE A 117 -5.64 16.20 -8.56
C ILE A 117 -6.94 16.10 -9.38
N GLY A 118 -8.08 16.36 -8.75
CA GLY A 118 -9.37 16.49 -9.40
C GLY A 118 -9.66 17.93 -9.86
N ASN A 119 -10.88 18.14 -10.35
CA ASN A 119 -11.44 19.46 -10.58
C ASN A 119 -12.93 19.47 -10.22
N VAL A 120 -13.60 20.60 -10.40
CA VAL A 120 -15.01 20.78 -10.02
C VAL A 120 -15.99 19.87 -10.78
N VAL A 121 -15.59 19.35 -11.95
CA VAL A 121 -16.41 18.45 -12.78
C VAL A 121 -16.02 16.98 -12.58
N ALA A 122 -14.73 16.70 -12.39
CA ALA A 122 -14.18 15.36 -12.25
C ALA A 122 -13.39 15.25 -10.94
N SER A 123 -14.03 14.66 -9.93
CA SER A 123 -13.43 14.43 -8.63
C SER A 123 -12.28 13.42 -8.68
N VAL A 124 -11.28 13.59 -7.82
CA VAL A 124 -10.19 12.62 -7.63
C VAL A 124 -10.72 11.23 -7.24
N TRP A 125 -11.85 11.17 -6.54
CA TRP A 125 -12.46 9.92 -6.07
C TRP A 125 -13.04 9.06 -7.20
N GLY A 126 -13.21 9.62 -8.41
CA GLY A 126 -13.62 8.87 -9.59
C GLY A 126 -12.44 8.40 -10.46
N LYS A 127 -11.20 8.75 -10.10
CA LYS A 127 -10.01 8.35 -10.89
C LYS A 127 -9.57 6.94 -10.50
N PRO A 128 -9.24 6.07 -11.47
CA PRO A 128 -8.63 4.78 -11.17
C PRO A 128 -7.30 4.96 -10.44
N ALA A 129 -7.16 4.32 -9.28
CA ALA A 129 -5.92 4.34 -8.49
C ALA A 129 -5.13 3.03 -8.60
N GLY A 130 -5.82 1.90 -8.79
CA GLY A 130 -5.24 0.56 -8.92
C GLY A 130 -6.34 -0.50 -9.03
N LYS A 131 -5.94 -1.78 -9.03
CA LYS A 131 -6.82 -2.94 -8.99
C LYS A 131 -6.45 -3.85 -7.83
N ILE A 132 -7.41 -4.60 -7.32
CA ILE A 132 -7.24 -5.53 -6.20
C ILE A 132 -7.99 -6.81 -6.56
N GLY A 133 -7.26 -7.92 -6.70
CA GLY A 133 -7.80 -9.22 -7.13
C GLY A 133 -8.28 -9.29 -8.57
#